data_AF-X1PYJ7-F1
#
_entry.id   AF-X1PYJ7-F1
#
_cell.length_a   1.000
_cell.length_b   1.000
_cell.length_c   1.000
_cell.angle_alpha   90.00
_cell.angle_beta   90.00
_cell.angle_gamma   90.00
#
_symmetry.space_group_name_H-M   'P 1'
#
loop_
_entity.id
_entity.type
_entity.pdbx_description
1 polymer ?
#
loop_
_entity_poly.entity_id
_entity_poly.type
_entity_poly.pdbx_seq_one_letter_code
_entity_poly.pdbx_strand_id
1 'polypeptide(L)'
;MMVKSFMERSARHFLMIKAARELRKEIEKAGLENLKILAEAGTSIVGTYLQSCSPSEKAQYRRDLNALSQMGITPDMVLSELARQMPEVA
;
A
#
# COMPACT_ATOMS: atom_id res chain seq x y z
N MET A 1 -3.55 23.60 -16.94
CA MET A 1 -3.41 22.15 -16.67
C MET A 1 -2.00 21.75 -17.09
N MET A 2 -1.10 21.44 -16.15
CA MET A 2 0.28 21.05 -16.50
C MET A 2 0.23 19.66 -17.14
N VAL A 3 0.58 19.57 -18.42
CA VAL A 3 0.65 18.28 -19.13
C VAL A 3 1.88 17.54 -18.59
N LYS A 4 1.67 16.54 -17.73
CA LYS A 4 2.75 15.67 -17.24
C LYS A 4 3.41 14.95 -18.43
N SER A 5 4.74 14.87 -18.42
CA SER A 5 5.48 14.20 -19.49
C SER A 5 5.07 12.72 -19.58
N PHE A 6 5.31 12.07 -20.73
CA PHE A 6 5.11 10.63 -20.84
C PHE A 6 5.88 9.86 -19.76
N MET A 7 7.12 10.27 -19.48
CA MET A 7 7.95 9.65 -18.45
C MET A 7 7.37 9.79 -17.04
N GLU A 8 6.89 10.97 -16.68
CA GLU A 8 6.26 11.20 -15.37
C GLU A 8 5.00 10.35 -15.19
N ARG A 9 4.18 10.23 -16.24
CA ARG A 9 2.98 9.38 -16.23
C ARG A 9 3.34 7.91 -16.07
N SER A 10 4.31 7.43 -16.83
CA SER A 10 4.79 6.05 -16.76
C SER A 10 5.40 5.72 -15.41
N ALA A 11 6.22 6.61 -14.86
CA ALA A 11 6.82 6.45 -13.52
C ALA A 11 5.74 6.39 -12.43
N ARG A 12 4.74 7.28 -12.48
CA ARG A 12 3.62 7.27 -11.55
C ARG A 12 2.84 5.95 -11.61
N HIS A 13 2.52 5.48 -12.82
CA HIS A 13 1.78 4.24 -13.00
C HIS A 13 2.58 3.03 -12.49
N PHE A 14 3.87 2.97 -12.80
CA PHE A 14 4.76 1.92 -12.30
C PHE A 14 4.84 1.90 -10.77
N LEU A 15 5.01 3.06 -10.13
CA LEU A 15 5.08 3.17 -8.68
C LEU A 15 3.78 2.77 -8.00
N MET A 16 2.62 3.11 -8.58
CA MET A 16 1.31 2.68 -8.09
C MET A 16 1.18 1.14 -8.10
N ILE A 17 1.51 0.49 -9.22
CA ILE A 17 1.50 -0.97 -9.34
C ILE A 17 2.46 -1.61 -8.32
N LYS A 18 3.67 -1.05 -8.20
CA LYS A 18 4.67 -1.54 -7.25
C LYS A 18 4.17 -1.44 -5.81
N ALA A 19 3.58 -0.31 -5.42
CA ALA A 19 3.03 -0.12 -4.08
C ALA A 19 1.94 -1.14 -3.75
N ALA A 20 1.01 -1.39 -4.69
CA ALA A 20 -0.02 -2.41 -4.53
C ALA A 20 0.58 -3.83 -4.38
N ARG A 21 1.64 -4.15 -5.14
CA ARG A 21 2.34 -5.44 -5.02
C ARG A 21 3.03 -5.62 -3.67
N GLU A 22 3.64 -4.57 -3.12
CA GLU A 22 4.25 -4.66 -1.79
C GLU A 22 3.19 -4.84 -0.69
N LEU A 23 2.06 -4.11 -0.76
CA LEU A 23 0.94 -4.32 0.17
C LEU A 23 0.39 -5.75 0.09
N ARG A 24 0.24 -6.28 -1.11
CA ARG A 24 -0.16 -7.68 -1.33
C ARG A 24 0.76 -8.65 -0.60
N LYS A 25 2.08 -8.50 -0.73
CA LYS A 25 3.04 -9.38 -0.05
C LYS A 25 2.90 -9.32 1.48
N GLU A 26 2.67 -8.13 2.03
CA GLU A 26 2.45 -7.97 3.46
C GLU A 26 1.14 -8.63 3.92
N ILE A 27 0.07 -8.55 3.11
CA ILE A 27 -1.19 -9.26 3.36
C ILE A 27 -0.98 -10.78 3.31
N GLU A 28 -0.29 -11.28 2.29
CA GLU A 28 0.02 -12.71 2.14
C GLU A 28 0.87 -13.22 3.30
N LYS A 29 1.84 -12.43 3.76
CA LYS A 29 2.70 -12.74 4.92
C LYS A 29 1.92 -12.76 6.24
N ALA A 30 1.00 -11.82 6.43
CA ALA A 30 0.13 -11.77 7.61
C ALA A 30 -0.96 -12.86 7.60
N GLY A 31 -1.35 -13.30 6.41
CA GLY A 31 -2.48 -14.19 6.15
C GLY A 31 -3.78 -13.40 6.07
N LEU A 32 -4.44 -13.44 4.90
CA LEU A 32 -5.68 -12.68 4.65
C LEU A 32 -6.78 -13.00 5.67
N GLU A 33 -6.98 -14.28 5.99
CA GLU A 33 -8.01 -14.70 6.96
C GLU A 33 -7.72 -14.18 8.37
N ASN A 34 -6.45 -14.13 8.78
CA ASN A 34 -6.07 -13.53 10.07
C ASN A 34 -6.42 -12.05 10.10
N LEU A 35 -6.19 -11.33 9.00
CA LEU A 35 -6.53 -9.91 8.89
C LEU A 35 -8.05 -9.70 8.94
N LYS A 36 -8.85 -10.57 8.31
CA LYS A 36 -10.32 -10.53 8.39
C LYS A 36 -10.81 -10.72 9.83
N ILE A 37 -10.28 -11.72 10.54
CA ILE A 37 -10.61 -11.96 11.96
C ILE A 37 -10.30 -10.73 12.82
N LEU A 38 -9.12 -10.11 12.63
CA LEU A 38 -8.76 -8.89 13.35
C LEU A 38 -9.69 -7.71 13.02
N ALA A 39 -10.08 -7.56 11.76
CA ALA A 39 -11.04 -6.53 11.34
C ALA A 39 -12.43 -6.74 11.96
N GLU A 40 -12.94 -7.98 11.94
CA GLU A 40 -14.22 -8.36 12.56
C GLU A 40 -14.22 -8.14 14.07
N ALA A 41 -13.10 -8.40 14.73
CA ALA A 41 -12.90 -8.13 16.15
C ALA A 41 -12.72 -6.64 16.49
N GLY A 42 -12.77 -5.73 15.49
CA GLY A 42 -12.55 -4.29 15.68
C GLY A 42 -11.11 -3.94 16.08
N THR A 43 -10.15 -4.85 15.87
CA THR A 43 -8.75 -4.63 16.21
C THR A 43 -8.09 -3.79 15.13
N SER A 44 -7.34 -2.76 15.53
CA SER A 44 -6.61 -1.92 14.58
C SER A 44 -5.46 -2.71 13.93
N ILE A 45 -5.69 -3.21 12.72
CA ILE A 45 -4.67 -3.90 11.92
C ILE A 45 -3.42 -3.03 11.76
N VAL A 46 -3.61 -1.73 11.47
CA VAL A 46 -2.51 -0.78 11.32
C VAL A 46 -1.75 -0.59 12.63
N GLY A 47 -2.46 -0.43 13.76
CA GLY A 47 -1.82 -0.28 15.07
C GLY A 47 -1.00 -1.52 15.46
N THR A 48 -1.58 -2.71 15.29
CA THR A 48 -0.93 -3.98 15.59
C THR A 48 0.27 -4.24 14.68
N TYR A 49 0.13 -3.98 13.37
CA TYR A 49 1.20 -4.16 12.39
C TYR A 49 2.34 -3.16 12.60
N LEU A 50 2.04 -1.88 12.83
CA LEU A 50 3.09 -0.89 13.12
C LEU A 50 3.79 -1.14 14.44
N GLN A 51 3.17 -1.78 15.43
CA GLN A 51 3.84 -2.15 16.67
C GLN A 51 4.89 -3.25 16.46
N SER A 52 4.64 -4.19 15.55
CA SER A 52 5.57 -5.29 15.26
C SER A 52 6.74 -4.89 14.33
N CYS A 53 6.60 -3.81 13.56
CA CYS A 53 7.69 -3.29 12.72
C CYS A 53 8.85 -2.71 13.54
N SER A 54 10.07 -3.05 13.13
CA SER A 54 11.30 -2.42 13.60
C SER A 54 11.37 -0.92 13.24
N PRO A 55 12.21 -0.12 13.93
CA PRO A 55 12.42 1.29 13.60
C PRO A 55 12.88 1.53 12.15
N SER A 56 13.70 0.62 11.60
CA SER A 56 14.18 0.70 10.21
C SER A 56 13.06 0.47 9.20
N GLU A 57 12.19 -0.51 9.44
CA GLU A 57 11.00 -0.75 8.60
C GLU A 57 10.06 0.45 8.62
N LYS A 58 9.80 1.03 9.79
CA LYS A 58 9.00 2.27 9.90
C LYS A 58 9.59 3.42 9.10
N ALA A 59 10.90 3.62 9.18
CA ALA A 59 11.58 4.65 8.42
C ALA A 59 11.51 4.40 6.91
N GLN A 60 11.59 3.13 6.48
CA GLN A 60 11.42 2.74 5.09
C GLN A 60 10.00 3.06 4.58
N TYR A 61 8.96 2.59 5.29
CA TYR A 61 7.57 2.86 4.90
C TYR A 61 7.28 4.35 4.82
N ARG A 62 7.79 5.15 5.77
CA ARG A 62 7.62 6.62 5.72
C ARG A 62 8.27 7.23 4.47
N ARG A 63 9.48 6.79 4.10
CA ARG A 63 10.15 7.27 2.87
C ARG A 63 9.37 6.89 1.62
N ASP A 64 8.90 5.66 1.54
CA ASP A 64 8.15 5.18 0.37
C ASP A 64 6.80 5.91 0.24
N LEU A 65 6.08 6.10 1.34
CA LEU A 65 4.83 6.87 1.36
C LEU A 65 5.04 8.34 0.93
N ASN A 66 6.12 8.97 1.39
CA ASN A 66 6.45 10.33 0.97
C ASN A 66 6.73 10.40 -0.55
N ALA A 67 7.46 9.42 -1.09
CA ALA A 67 7.74 9.36 -2.53
C ALA A 67 6.46 9.16 -3.36
N LEU A 68 5.55 8.28 -2.92
CA LEU A 68 4.25 8.10 -3.56
C LEU A 68 3.41 9.39 -3.52
N SER A 69 3.37 10.07 -2.37
CA SER A 69 2.64 11.32 -2.18
C SER A 69 3.17 12.44 -3.09
N GLN A 70 4.49 12.60 -3.19
CA GLN A 70 5.13 13.57 -4.10
C GLN A 70 4.78 13.31 -5.57
N MET A 71 4.55 12.05 -5.95
CA MET A 71 4.11 11.66 -7.29
C MET A 71 2.59 11.81 -7.50
N GLY A 72 1.85 12.27 -6.48
CA GLY A 72 0.40 12.40 -6.48
C GLY A 72 -0.31 11.05 -6.57
N ILE A 73 0.29 10.00 -6.00
CA ILE A 73 -0.34 8.68 -5.84
C ILE A 73 -1.04 8.71 -4.48
N THR A 74 -2.35 8.49 -4.47
CA THR A 74 -3.15 8.48 -3.25
C THR A 74 -3.33 7.06 -2.72
N PRO A 75 -3.68 6.89 -1.43
CA PRO A 75 -4.06 5.59 -0.89
C PRO A 75 -5.16 4.91 -1.70
N ASP A 76 -6.22 5.62 -2.10
CA ASP A 76 -7.34 5.06 -2.89
C ASP A 76 -6.88 4.47 -4.23
N MET A 77 -5.89 5.09 -4.89
CA MET A 77 -5.33 4.57 -6.13
C MET A 77 -4.59 3.25 -5.92
N VAL A 78 -3.83 3.16 -4.82
CA VAL A 78 -3.10 1.94 -4.46
C VAL A 78 -4.08 0.84 -4.04
N LEU A 79 -5.12 1.16 -3.26
CA LEU A 79 -6.15 0.22 -2.84
C LEU A 79 -6.98 -0.29 -4.03
N SER A 80 -7.33 0.59 -4.97
CA SER A 80 -8.03 0.18 -6.20
C SER A 80 -7.19 -0.77 -7.05
N GLU A 81 -5.88 -0.47 -7.18
CA GLU A 81 -4.96 -1.34 -7.90
C GLU A 81 -4.69 -2.65 -7.15
N LEU A 82 -4.68 -2.63 -5.81
CA LEU A 82 -4.60 -3.82 -4.97
C LEU A 82 -5.84 -4.71 -5.17
N ALA A 83 -7.04 -4.16 -5.10
CA ALA A 83 -8.29 -4.88 -5.35
C ALA A 83 -8.33 -5.48 -6.77
N ARG A 84 -7.76 -4.80 -7.77
CA ARG A 84 -7.60 -5.34 -9.12
C ARG A 84 -6.63 -6.53 -9.17
N GLN A 85 -5.58 -6.52 -8.35
CA GLN A 85 -4.57 -7.59 -8.28
C GLN A 85 -4.98 -8.75 -7.35
N MET A 86 -5.86 -8.48 -6.39
CA MET A 86 -6.38 -9.40 -5.37
C MET A 86 -7.88 -9.11 -5.16
N PRO A 87 -8.77 -9.66 -6.00
CA PRO A 87 -10.21 -9.42 -5.89
C PRO A 87 -10.81 -9.82 -4.53
N GLU A 88 -10.15 -10.73 -3.81
CA GLU A 88 -10.55 -11.21 -2.48
C GLU A 88 -10.43 -10.17 -1.34
N VAL A 89 -9.79 -9.02 -1.60
CA VAL A 89 -9.70 -7.90 -0.65
C VAL A 89 -10.71 -6.78 -0.92
N ALA A 90 -11.51 -6.90 -1.99
CA ALA A 90 -12.45 -5.88 -2.45
C ALA A 90 -13.77 -5.86 -1.68
#